data_AF-U5D4K3-F1
#
_entry.id   AF-U5D4K3-F1
#
_cell.length_a   1.000
_cell.length_b   1.000
_cell.length_c   1.000
_cell.angle_alpha   90.00
_cell.angle_beta   90.00
_cell.angle_gamma   90.00
#
_symmetry.space_group_name_H-M   'P 1'
#
loop_
_entity.id
_entity.type
_entity.pdbx_description
1 polymer ?
#
loop_
_entity_poly.entity_id
_entity_poly.type
_entity_poly.pdbx_seq_one_letter_code
_entity_poly.pdbx_strand_id
1 'polypeptide(L)'
;MAPFFPPDRMSDFLNVQRLFGVSNVIKLISKFGKPDERAAAMRSIKQEAKVRARDPILGSYGIVLELNKHILHARTLLNNLCQQLTFCRAQHHRHLHGDSSFGTNSMHAPPPPPLLSQPPPAPA
;
A
#
# COMPACT_ATOMS: atom_id res chain seq x y z
N MET A 1 -32.97 6.56 10.38
CA MET A 1 -31.83 5.89 11.07
C MET A 1 -32.12 4.44 11.38
N ALA A 2 -33.33 4.09 11.85
CA ALA A 2 -33.72 2.71 12.19
C ALA A 2 -33.36 1.62 11.16
N PRO A 3 -33.52 1.80 9.82
CA PRO A 3 -33.14 0.77 8.86
C PRO A 3 -31.63 0.49 8.81
N PHE A 4 -30.81 1.44 9.26
CA PHE A 4 -29.36 1.32 9.23
C PHE A 4 -28.77 0.89 10.57
N PHE A 5 -29.46 1.11 11.69
CA PHE A 5 -28.93 0.81 13.02
C PHE A 5 -29.93 -0.05 13.80
N PRO A 6 -29.94 -1.38 13.56
CA PRO A 6 -30.69 -2.30 14.39
C PRO A 6 -30.15 -2.30 15.84
N PRO A 7 -30.94 -2.76 16.83
CA PRO A 7 -30.57 -2.75 18.25
C PRO A 7 -29.22 -3.44 18.53
N ASP A 8 -28.87 -4.48 17.79
CA ASP A 8 -27.63 -5.23 17.98
C ASP A 8 -26.38 -4.45 17.56
N ARG A 9 -26.55 -3.30 16.89
CA ARG A 9 -25.46 -2.47 16.35
C ARG A 9 -25.44 -1.05 16.93
N MET A 10 -25.88 -0.89 18.18
CA MET A 10 -25.84 0.40 18.88
C MET A 10 -24.43 0.97 19.03
N SER A 11 -23.40 0.13 19.18
CA SER A 11 -22.01 0.60 19.19
C SER A 11 -21.61 1.31 17.89
N ASP A 12 -22.05 0.80 16.74
CA ASP A 12 -21.78 1.42 15.44
C ASP A 12 -22.51 2.77 15.34
N PHE A 13 -23.74 2.86 15.87
CA PHE A 13 -24.49 4.11 15.94
C PHE A 13 -23.77 5.16 16.79
N LEU A 14 -23.29 4.80 17.98
CA LEU A 14 -22.56 5.72 18.87
C LEU A 14 -21.28 6.25 18.22
N ASN A 15 -20.53 5.38 17.53
CA ASN A 15 -19.34 5.81 16.78
C ASN A 15 -19.70 6.83 15.70
N VAL A 16 -20.77 6.56 14.93
CA VAL A 16 -21.24 7.46 13.86
C VAL A 16 -21.75 8.79 14.43
N GLN A 17 -22.52 8.74 15.53
CA GLN A 17 -23.00 9.94 16.21
C GLN A 17 -21.84 10.78 16.74
N ARG A 18 -20.82 10.16 17.33
CA ARG A 18 -19.65 10.86 17.87
C ARG A 18 -18.81 11.51 16.78
N LEU A 19 -18.57 10.81 15.66
CA LEU A 19 -17.70 11.34 14.61
C LEU A 19 -18.41 12.35 13.70
N PHE A 20 -19.62 12.02 13.25
CA PHE A 20 -20.30 12.80 12.22
C PHE A 20 -21.44 13.64 12.78
N GLY A 21 -22.12 13.15 13.82
CA GLY A 21 -23.39 13.71 14.29
C GLY A 21 -24.57 13.31 13.41
N VAL A 22 -25.72 13.04 14.04
CA VAL A 22 -26.89 12.47 13.36
C VAL A 22 -27.41 13.37 12.23
N SER A 23 -27.49 14.68 12.47
CA SER A 23 -27.99 15.64 11.48
C SER A 23 -27.11 15.70 10.23
N ASN A 24 -25.79 15.60 10.38
CA ASN A 24 -24.86 15.60 9.26
C ASN A 24 -24.96 14.31 8.45
N VAL A 25 -25.11 13.16 9.13
CA VAL A 25 -25.34 11.88 8.45
C VAL A 25 -26.63 11.92 7.64
N ILE A 26 -27.74 12.41 8.23
CA ILE A 26 -29.02 12.59 7.50
C ILE A 26 -28.82 13.47 6.27
N LYS A 27 -28.18 14.64 6.44
CA LYS A 27 -27.92 15.58 5.34
C LYS A 27 -27.07 14.95 4.23
N LEU A 28 -26.05 14.16 4.59
CA LEU A 28 -25.17 13.49 3.64
C LEU A 28 -25.88 12.40 2.85
N ILE A 29 -26.63 11.51 3.53
CA ILE A 29 -27.34 10.43 2.85
C ILE A 29 -28.51 10.93 1.99
N SER A 30 -29.10 12.07 2.33
CA SER A 30 -30.18 12.67 1.53
C SER A 30 -29.73 13.21 0.17
N LYS A 31 -28.41 13.34 -0.06
CA LYS A 31 -27.86 13.70 -1.38
C LYS A 31 -27.98 12.59 -2.41
N PHE A 32 -28.20 11.35 -1.98
CA PHE A 32 -28.29 10.19 -2.86
C PHE A 32 -29.76 9.82 -3.06
N GLY A 33 -30.21 9.81 -4.32
CA GLY A 33 -31.61 9.52 -4.68
C GLY A 33 -31.95 8.03 -4.61
N LYS A 34 -31.00 7.15 -4.94
CA LYS A 34 -31.25 5.70 -4.99
C LYS A 34 -31.03 5.03 -3.62
N PRO A 35 -31.87 4.07 -3.22
CA PRO A 35 -31.69 3.31 -1.98
C PRO A 35 -30.32 2.64 -1.85
N ASP A 36 -29.80 2.05 -2.92
CA ASP A 36 -28.51 1.34 -2.91
C ASP A 36 -27.33 2.28 -2.69
N GLU A 37 -27.37 3.47 -3.30
CA GLU A 37 -26.35 4.52 -3.10
C GLU A 37 -26.36 5.01 -1.65
N ARG A 38 -27.55 5.20 -1.07
CA ARG A 38 -27.71 5.55 0.36
C ARG A 38 -27.17 4.46 1.27
N ALA A 39 -27.43 3.18 0.94
CA ALA A 39 -26.91 2.05 1.68
C ALA A 39 -25.37 1.96 1.58
N ALA A 40 -24.80 2.18 0.39
CA ALA A 40 -23.36 2.23 0.18
C ALA A 40 -22.71 3.38 0.97
N ALA A 41 -23.27 4.59 0.90
CA ALA A 41 -22.79 5.74 1.67
C ALA A 41 -22.83 5.45 3.17
N MET A 42 -23.92 4.86 3.68
CA MET A 42 -24.03 4.50 5.09
C MET A 42 -23.00 3.43 5.50
N ARG A 43 -22.70 2.45 4.65
CA ARG A 43 -21.62 1.48 4.92
C ARG A 43 -20.26 2.18 5.08
N SER A 44 -19.94 3.13 4.20
CA SER A 44 -18.71 3.92 4.30
C SER A 44 -18.67 4.77 5.57
N ILE A 45 -19.75 5.47 5.91
CA ILE A 45 -19.85 6.28 7.14
C ILE A 45 -19.62 5.42 8.39
N LYS A 46 -20.25 4.24 8.47
CA LYS A 46 -20.06 3.31 9.60
C LYS A 46 -18.62 2.84 9.70
N GLN A 47 -18.02 2.46 8.58
CA GLN A 47 -16.64 1.99 8.55
C GLN A 47 -15.68 3.10 8.99
N GLU A 48 -15.85 4.32 8.49
CA GLU A 48 -15.04 5.48 8.85
C GLU A 48 -15.13 5.80 10.34
N ALA A 49 -16.35 5.82 10.88
CA ALA A 49 -16.60 6.03 12.30
C ALA A 49 -15.97 4.95 13.18
N LYS A 50 -16.09 3.68 12.77
CA LYS A 50 -15.49 2.55 13.47
C LYS A 50 -13.96 2.61 13.46
N VAL A 51 -13.36 2.98 12.33
CA VAL A 51 -11.90 3.11 12.23
C VAL A 51 -11.41 4.27 13.09
N ARG A 52 -12.06 5.45 13.02
CA ARG A 52 -11.70 6.60 13.87
C ARG A 52 -11.89 6.30 15.36
N ALA A 53 -12.86 5.48 15.74
CA ALA A 53 -13.02 5.05 17.12
C ALA A 53 -11.84 4.19 17.62
N ARG A 54 -11.19 3.44 16.72
CA ARG A 54 -9.99 2.63 17.02
C ARG A 54 -8.70 3.45 16.99
N ASP A 55 -8.60 4.36 16.03
CA ASP A 55 -7.48 5.28 15.87
C ASP A 55 -8.03 6.72 15.81
N PRO A 56 -8.09 7.41 16.97
CA PRO A 56 -8.61 8.78 17.05
C PRO A 56 -7.79 9.80 16.27
N ILE A 57 -6.50 9.52 16.04
CA ILE A 57 -5.55 10.46 15.44
C ILE A 57 -5.61 10.33 13.93
N LEU A 58 -5.24 9.18 13.38
CA LEU A 58 -5.11 9.00 11.93
C LEU A 58 -6.37 8.37 11.31
N GLY A 59 -7.13 7.55 12.05
CA GLY A 59 -8.32 6.90 11.52
C GLY A 59 -8.05 6.15 10.20
N SER A 60 -8.89 6.37 9.18
CA SER A 60 -8.74 5.73 7.86
C SER A 60 -7.47 6.16 7.12
N TYR A 61 -6.96 7.37 7.40
CA TYR A 61 -5.73 7.85 6.80
C TYR A 61 -4.52 7.00 7.22
N GLY A 62 -4.50 6.48 8.45
CA GLY A 62 -3.46 5.56 8.92
C GLY A 62 -3.43 4.27 8.10
N ILE A 63 -4.60 3.73 7.75
CA ILE A 63 -4.73 2.53 6.90
C ILE A 63 -4.19 2.83 5.50
N VAL A 64 -4.56 3.97 4.91
CA VAL A 64 -4.09 4.38 3.58
C VAL A 64 -2.57 4.55 3.58
N LEU A 65 -2.01 5.17 4.63
CA LEU A 65 -0.57 5.34 4.77
C LEU A 65 0.16 3.99 4.80
N GLU A 66 -0.35 3.03 5.57
CA GLU A 66 0.27 1.71 5.69
C GLU A 66 0.21 0.92 4.37
N LEU A 67 -0.93 0.95 3.69
CA LEU A 67 -1.06 0.35 2.35
C LEU A 67 -0.08 0.97 1.35
N ASN A 68 0.11 2.29 1.39
CA ASN A 68 1.08 2.97 0.53
C ASN A 68 2.52 2.54 0.82
N LYS A 69 2.89 2.35 2.10
CA LYS A 69 4.21 1.81 2.47
C LYS A 69 4.39 0.39 1.91
N HIS A 70 3.39 -0.48 2.05
CA HIS A 70 3.44 -1.84 1.50
C HIS A 70 3.61 -1.85 -0.02
N ILE A 71 2.86 -1.00 -0.73
CA ILE A 71 2.98 -0.84 -2.18
C ILE A 71 4.40 -0.38 -2.56
N LEU A 72 4.94 0.62 -1.85
CA LEU A 72 6.29 1.12 -2.10
C LEU A 72 7.33 0.03 -1.86
N HIS A 73 7.23 -0.70 -0.75
CA HIS A 73 8.14 -1.78 -0.41
C HIS A 73 8.13 -2.89 -1.48
N ALA A 74 6.94 -3.34 -1.89
CA ALA A 74 6.78 -4.35 -2.94
C ALA A 74 7.39 -3.89 -4.28
N ARG A 75 7.17 -2.62 -4.66
CA ARG A 75 7.78 -2.04 -5.86
C ARG A 75 9.31 -2.01 -5.79
N THR A 76 9.87 -1.63 -4.64
CA THR A 76 11.32 -1.64 -4.44
C THR A 76 11.91 -3.04 -4.58
N LEU A 77 11.29 -4.05 -3.95
CA LEU A 77 11.73 -5.44 -4.07
C LEU A 77 11.69 -5.92 -5.52
N LEU A 78 10.59 -5.67 -6.23
CA LEU A 78 10.46 -6.04 -7.63
C LEU A 78 11.54 -5.37 -8.50
N ASN A 79 11.78 -4.07 -8.30
CA ASN A 79 12.81 -3.34 -9.04
C ASN A 79 14.20 -3.92 -8.79
N ASN A 80 14.56 -4.24 -7.55
CA ASN A 80 15.84 -4.85 -7.20
C ASN A 80 16.02 -6.20 -7.89
N LEU A 81 15.00 -7.06 -7.87
CA LEU A 81 15.06 -8.37 -8.54
C LEU A 81 15.17 -8.24 -10.06
N CYS A 82 14.41 -7.34 -10.67
CA CYS A 82 14.50 -7.06 -12.11
C CYS A 82 15.89 -6.56 -12.50
N GLN A 83 16.50 -5.68 -11.70
CA GLN A 83 17.88 -5.23 -11.91
C GLN A 83 18.87 -6.39 -11.80
N GLN A 84 18.74 -7.23 -10.78
CA GLN A 84 19.60 -8.40 -10.59
C GLN A 84 19.50 -9.39 -11.77
N LEU A 85 18.29 -9.70 -12.24
CA LEU A 85 18.08 -10.56 -13.40
C LEU A 85 18.67 -9.96 -14.67
N THR A 86 18.53 -8.65 -14.86
CA THR A 86 19.11 -7.94 -16.02
C THR A 86 20.64 -8.05 -15.99
N PHE A 87 21.26 -7.85 -14.83
CA PHE A 87 22.70 -8.01 -14.65
C PHE A 87 23.16 -9.45 -14.96
N CYS A 88 22.51 -10.45 -14.36
CA CYS A 88 22.87 -11.86 -14.59
C CYS A 88 22.75 -12.24 -16.08
N ARG A 89 21.70 -11.77 -16.77
CA ARG A 89 21.52 -12.00 -18.21
C ARG A 89 22.63 -11.34 -19.04
N ALA A 90 22.99 -10.10 -18.73
CA ALA A 90 24.06 -9.39 -19.42
C ALA A 90 25.42 -10.07 -19.22
N GLN A 91 25.71 -10.54 -17.99
CA GLN A 91 26.92 -11.31 -17.69
C GLN A 91 26.97 -12.63 -18.47
N HIS A 92 25.87 -13.38 -18.51
CA HIS A 92 25.78 -14.63 -19.27
C HIS A 92 26.00 -14.39 -20.77
N HIS A 93 25.39 -13.34 -21.34
CA HIS A 93 25.57 -12.98 -22.75
C HIS A 93 27.03 -12.59 -23.06
N ARG A 94 27.71 -11.88 -22.15
CA ARG A 94 29.14 -11.57 -22.29
C ARG A 94 30.03 -12.81 -22.24
N HIS A 95 29.67 -13.83 -21.46
CA HIS A 95 30.41 -15.09 -21.41
C HIS A 95 30.26 -15.87 -22.73
N LEU A 96 29.05 -15.93 -23.28
CA LEU A 96 28.78 -16.65 -24.54
C LEU A 96 29.39 -15.98 -25.79
N HIS A 97 29.48 -14.64 -25.82
CA HIS A 97 30.07 -13.90 -26.94
C HIS A 97 31.56 -13.53 -26.75
N GLY A 98 32.16 -13.88 -25.61
CA GLY A 98 33.56 -13.57 -25.28
C GLY A 98 34.58 -14.61 -25.76
N ASP A 99 34.15 -15.81 -26.20
CA ASP A 99 35.04 -16.93 -26.57
C ASP A 99 35.33 -17.06 -28.07
N SER A 100 35.06 -16.02 -28.87
CA SER A 100 35.44 -15.98 -30.29
C SER A 100 36.63 -15.06 -30.58
N SER A 101 37.68 -15.12 -29.75
CA SER A 101 38.99 -14.58 -30.12
C SER A 101 40.11 -15.46 -29.58
N PHE A 102 40.61 -16.33 -30.45
CA PHE A 102 41.93 -16.94 -30.30
C PHE A 102 42.96 -15.80 -30.18
N GLY A 103 43.64 -15.68 -29.04
CA GLY A 103 44.91 -14.95 -28.97
C GLY A 103 45.15 -14.10 -27.73
N THR A 104 45.96 -14.66 -26.83
CA THR A 104 46.90 -14.00 -25.90
C THR A 104 46.35 -13.42 -24.57
N ASN A 105 46.73 -14.15 -23.51
CA ASN A 105 46.92 -13.79 -22.11
C ASN A 105 46.64 -12.33 -21.68
N SER A 106 45.64 -12.15 -20.83
CA SER A 106 45.75 -11.22 -19.69
C SER A 106 44.79 -11.62 -18.58
N MET A 107 45.30 -11.74 -17.35
CA MET A 107 44.55 -12.05 -16.14
C MET A 107 43.59 -10.90 -15.83
N HIS A 108 42.35 -10.97 -16.33
CA HIS A 108 41.29 -10.06 -15.90
C HIS A 108 40.42 -10.79 -14.88
N ALA A 109 40.66 -10.52 -13.60
CA ALA A 109 39.78 -10.98 -12.53
C ALA A 109 38.34 -10.49 -12.79
N PRO A 110 37.31 -11.30 -12.52
CA PRO A 110 35.92 -10.88 -12.68
C PRO A 110 35.68 -9.59 -11.87
N PRO A 111 34.94 -8.61 -12.42
CA PRO A 111 34.62 -7.40 -11.66
C PRO A 111 33.87 -7.79 -10.38
N PRO A 112 34.18 -7.15 -9.24
CA PRO A 112 33.54 -7.49 -7.97
C PRO A 112 32.03 -7.29 -8.09
N PRO A 113 31.21 -8.11 -7.40
CA PRO A 113 29.78 -7.89 -7.35
C PRO A 113 29.49 -6.47 -6.83
N PRO A 114 28.45 -5.78 -7.33
CA PRO A 114 28.11 -4.47 -6.83
C PRO A 114 27.84 -4.57 -5.32
N LEU A 115 28.59 -3.78 -4.55
CA LEU A 115 28.42 -3.67 -3.11
C LEU A 115 26.94 -3.35 -2.85
N LEU A 116 26.28 -4.19 -2.03
CA LEU A 116 24.94 -3.91 -1.53
C LEU A 116 24.88 -2.44 -1.13
N SER A 117 24.04 -1.65 -1.80
CA SER A 117 23.63 -0.36 -1.25
C SER A 117 22.84 -0.68 0.01
N GLN A 118 23.52 -0.68 1.15
CA GLN A 118 22.88 -0.90 2.44
C GLN A 118 21.74 0.12 2.57
N PRO A 119 20.56 -0.30 3.05
CA PRO A 119 19.46 0.63 3.28
C PRO A 119 19.92 1.74 4.24
N PRO A 120 19.45 2.98 4.07
CA PRO A 120 19.85 4.08 4.93
C PRO A 120 19.51 3.76 6.41
N PRO A 121 20.36 4.15 7.37
CA PRO A 121 20.10 3.90 8.78
C PRO A 121 18.79 4.59 9.21
N ALA A 122 18.00 3.90 10.03
CA ALA A 122 16.77 4.44 10.58
C ALA A 122 17.05 5.74 11.36
N PRO A 123 16.18 6.76 11.25
CA PRO A 123 16.34 7.98 12.03
C PRO A 123 16.21 7.68 13.53
N ALA A 124 17.08 8.33 14.32
CA ALA A 124 17.13 8.25 15.78
C ALA A 124 15.91 8.87 16.45
#